data_AF-A0A9E3KS85-F1
#
_entry.id   AF-A0A9E3KS85-F1
#
_cell.length_a   1.000
_cell.length_b   1.000
_cell.length_c   1.000
_cell.angle_alpha   90.00
_cell.angle_beta   90.00
_cell.angle_gamma   90.00
#
_symmetry.space_group_name_H-M   'P 1'
#
loop_
_entity.id
_entity.type
_entity.pdbx_description
1 polymer ?
#
loop_
_entity_poly.entity_id
_entity_poly.type
_entity_poly.pdbx_seq_one_letter_code
_entity_poly.pdbx_strand_id
1 'polypeptide(L)' 'MSALDGLLNPITAKIFFEQFFEQKPLLIQRDQMDYYDSILSIKDIEHVMDLGKNLSNFDINQSTSDGSLEDNLWT' A
#
# COMPACT_ATOMS: atom_id res chain seq x y z
N MET A 1 -17.67 3.08 -19.12
CA MET A 1 -16.46 3.87 -19.41
C MET A 1 -15.28 3.08 -18.85
N SER A 2 -14.23 2.80 -19.63
CA SER A 2 -13.14 1.93 -19.16
C SER A 2 -12.17 2.71 -18.24
N ALA A 3 -11.42 2.00 -17.40
CA ALA A 3 -10.39 2.61 -16.56
C ALA A 3 -9.32 3.34 -17.39
N LEU A 4 -9.01 2.80 -18.58
CA LEU A 4 -8.07 3.40 -19.52
C LEU A 4 -8.60 4.71 -20.11
N ASP A 5 -9.89 4.77 -20.44
CA ASP A 5 -10.52 6.01 -20.95
C ASP A 5 -10.49 7.12 -19.90
N GLY A 6 -10.67 6.77 -18.61
CA GLY A 6 -10.46 7.70 -17.50
C GLY A 6 -9.02 8.20 -17.49
N LEU A 7 -8.05 7.29 -17.36
CA LEU A 7 -6.63 7.60 -17.26
C LEU A 7 -6.12 8.50 -18.40
N LEU A 8 -6.61 8.29 -19.63
CA LEU A 8 -6.14 8.99 -20.82
C LEU A 8 -6.91 10.28 -21.12
N ASN A 9 -8.08 10.52 -20.50
CA ASN A 9 -8.90 11.71 -20.77
C ASN A 9 -8.06 13.01 -20.70
N PRO A 10 -8.11 13.89 -21.73
CA PRO A 10 -9.02 13.90 -22.89
C PRO A 10 -8.58 13.11 -24.13
N ILE A 11 -7.46 12.40 -24.06
CA ILE A 11 -6.94 11.59 -25.16
C ILE A 11 -7.69 10.26 -25.23
N THR A 12 -8.09 9.87 -26.43
CA THR A 12 -8.72 8.56 -26.64
C THR A 12 -7.67 7.45 -26.66
N ALA A 13 -8.04 6.24 -26.25
CA ALA A 13 -7.15 5.08 -26.32
C ALA A 13 -6.60 4.84 -27.74
N LYS A 14 -7.44 5.04 -28.77
CA LYS A 14 -7.03 4.94 -30.18
C LYS A 14 -5.86 5.89 -30.50
N ILE A 15 -6.01 7.18 -30.18
CA ILE A 15 -4.98 8.18 -30.45
C ILE A 15 -3.70 7.87 -29.66
N PHE A 16 -3.83 7.43 -28.40
CA PHE A 16 -2.70 7.04 -27.58
C PHE A 16 -1.88 5.90 -28.22
N PHE A 17 -2.52 4.80 -28.60
CA PHE A 17 -1.81 3.66 -29.19
C PHE A 17 -1.24 3.94 -30.59
N GLU A 18 -1.93 4.75 -31.40
CA GLU A 18 -1.46 5.07 -32.75
C GLU A 18 -0.28 6.04 -32.76
N GLN A 19 -0.21 7.00 -31.82
CA GLN A 19 0.69 8.16 -31.95
C GLN A 19 1.69 8.34 -30.79
N PHE A 20 1.46 7.72 -29.64
CA PHE A 20 2.24 8.00 -28.42
C PHE A 20 2.86 6.74 -27.82
N PHE A 21 2.08 5.65 -27.71
CA PHE A 21 2.55 4.40 -27.13
C PHE A 21 3.84 3.94 -27.83
N GLU A 22 4.90 3.78 -27.04
CA GLU A 22 6.25 3.38 -27.48
C GLU A 22 6.91 4.27 -28.55
N GLN A 23 6.33 5.43 -28.85
CA GLN A 23 6.83 6.34 -29.88
C GLN A 23 7.37 7.63 -29.29
N LYS A 24 6.63 8.25 -28.37
CA LYS A 24 7.01 9.53 -27.77
C LYS A 24 6.28 9.78 -26.44
N PRO A 25 6.85 10.63 -25.55
CA PRO A 25 6.18 11.05 -24.33
C PRO A 25 4.86 11.76 -24.60
N LEU A 26 3.90 11.59 -23.69
CA LEU A 26 2.61 12.30 -23.67
C LEU A 26 2.43 12.98 -22.32
N LEU A 27 2.24 14.30 -22.32
CA LEU A 27 1.86 15.07 -21.14
C LEU A 27 0.35 15.35 -21.18
N ILE A 28 -0.36 14.95 -20.11
CA ILE A 28 -1.77 15.28 -19.91
C ILE A 28 -1.87 16.22 -18.72
N GLN A 29 -2.10 17.51 -19.00
CA GLN A 29 -2.36 18.52 -17.97
C GLN A 29 -3.86 18.55 -17.66
N ARG A 30 -4.21 18.59 -16.37
CA ARG A 30 -5.59 18.67 -15.89
C ARG A 30 -5.74 19.87 -14.96
N ASP A 31 -6.88 20.53 -15.03
CA ASP A 31 -7.25 21.64 -14.13
C ASP A 31 -8.02 21.13 -12.88
N GLN A 32 -7.98 19.83 -12.64
CA GLN A 32 -8.65 19.14 -11.53
C GLN A 32 -7.57 18.64 -10.56
N MET A 33 -7.36 19.37 -9.46
CA MET A 33 -6.31 19.05 -8.48
C MET A 33 -6.55 17.71 -7.78
N ASP A 34 -7.80 17.34 -7.59
CA ASP A 34 -8.29 16.16 -6.87
C ASP A 34 -8.46 14.91 -7.75
N TYR A 35 -8.01 14.97 -9.02
CA TYR A 35 -8.27 13.93 -10.02
C TYR A 35 -7.84 12.52 -9.58
N TYR A 36 -6.79 12.41 -8.75
CA TYR A 36 -6.26 11.13 -8.26
C TYR A 36 -6.52 10.86 -6.77
N ASP A 37 -7.25 11.75 -6.07
CA ASP A 37 -7.44 11.66 -4.61
C ASP A 37 -8.14 10.36 -4.19
N SER A 38 -8.99 9.81 -5.05
CA SER A 38 -9.69 8.54 -4.78
C SER A 38 -8.83 7.29 -5.00
N ILE A 39 -7.64 7.41 -5.60
CA ILE A 39 -6.77 6.26 -5.88
C ILE A 39 -5.83 6.01 -4.70
N LEU A 40 -5.17 7.05 -4.22
CA LEU A 40 -4.23 6.96 -3.11
C LEU A 40 -4.09 8.33 -2.46
N SER A 41 -4.38 8.39 -1.17
CA SER A 41 -4.18 9.57 -0.33
C SER A 41 -3.10 9.34 0.72
N ILE A 42 -2.62 10.42 1.32
CA ILE A 42 -1.69 10.34 2.47
C ILE A 42 -2.32 9.56 3.63
N LYS A 43 -3.64 9.69 3.84
CA LYS A 43 -4.35 8.98 4.91
C LYS A 43 -4.30 7.46 4.71
N ASP A 44 -4.36 7.00 3.45
CA ASP A 44 -4.25 5.57 3.15
C ASP A 44 -2.85 5.05 3.50
N ILE A 45 -1.81 5.86 3.23
CA ILE A 45 -0.43 5.54 3.59
C ILE A 45 -0.26 5.51 5.12
N GLU A 46 -0.77 6.52 5.83
CA GLU A 46 -0.76 6.56 7.30
C GLU A 46 -1.43 5.32 7.90
N HIS A 47 -2.57 4.92 7.36
CA HIS A 47 -3.29 3.73 7.80
C HIS A 47 -2.47 2.44 7.61
N VAL A 48 -1.81 2.28 6.46
CA VAL A 48 -0.93 1.13 6.19
C VAL A 48 0.27 1.12 7.15
N MET A 49 0.87 2.29 7.40
CA MET A 49 1.99 2.41 8.33
C MET A 49 1.58 2.04 9.76
N ASP A 50 0.41 2.47 10.21
CA ASP A 50 -0.09 2.14 11.56
C ASP A 50 -0.46 0.67 11.70
N LEU A 51 -1.00 0.04 10.65
CA LEU A 51 -1.19 -1.41 10.63
C LEU A 51 0.16 -2.14 10.82
N GLY A 52 1.22 -1.70 10.14
CA GLY A 52 2.56 -2.26 10.29
C GLY A 52 3.13 -2.15 11.72
N LYS A 53 2.92 -1.02 12.39
CA LYS A 53 3.33 -0.82 13.80
C LYS A 53 2.56 -1.73 14.77
N ASN A 54 1.29 -1.99 14.51
CA ASN A 54 0.48 -2.85 15.36
C ASN A 54 0.87 -4.32 15.23
N LEU A 55 1.37 -4.74 14.06
CA LEU A 55 1.87 -6.09 13.82
C LEU A 55 3.22 -6.36 14.51
N SER A 56 4.09 -5.35 14.66
CA SER A 56 5.35 -5.51 15.42
C SER A 56 5.15 -5.67 16.93
N ASN A 57 3.96 -5.37 17.44
CA ASN A 57 3.63 -5.52 18.87
C ASN A 57 3.02 -6.90 19.21
N PHE A 58 2.87 -7.79 18.22
CA PHE A 58 2.27 -9.12 18.43
C PHE A 58 3.27 -10.21 18.81
N ASP A 59 4.58 -9.93 18.81
CA ASP A 59 5.59 -10.86 19.32
C ASP A 59 6.00 -10.50 20.77
N ILE A 60 6.13 -11.56 21.59
CA ILE A 60 6.60 -11.59 22.98
C ILE A 60 5.50 -11.30 24.03
N ASN A 61 4.56 -12.23 24.16
CA ASN A 61 3.99 -12.55 25.48
C ASN A 61 3.70 -14.05 25.63
N GLN A 62 4.48 -14.66 26.53
CA GLN A 62 4.19 -15.86 27.34
C GLN A 62 4.52 -17.27 26.80
N SER A 63 5.78 -17.67 27.00
CA SER A 63 6.15 -19.02 27.46
C SER A 63 7.34 -18.95 28.42
N THR A 64 7.15 -18.35 29.59
CA THR A 64 7.99 -18.61 30.76
C THR A 64 7.11 -19.16 31.88
N SER A 65 6.70 -20.42 31.72
CA SER A 65 6.40 -21.34 32.83
C SER A 65 7.39 -22.48 32.65
N ASP A 66 8.16 -22.95 33.61
CA ASP A 66 8.16 -22.81 35.05
C ASP A 66 9.52 -23.43 35.43
N GLY A 67 10.36 -22.68 36.13
CA GLY A 67 11.59 -23.21 36.70
C GLY A 67 11.27 -23.86 38.03
N SER A 68 10.98 -25.15 38.04
CA SER A 68 11.02 -25.99 39.24
C SER A 68 12.05 -27.10 39.06
N LEU A 69 13.31 -26.80 39.37
CA LEU A 69 14.29 -27.85 39.67
C LEU A 69 14.01 -28.32 41.10
N GLU A 70 13.39 -29.49 41.21
CA GLU A 70 13.31 -30.22 42.48
C GLU A 70 14.71 -30.69 42.89
N ASP A 71 15.41 -29.88 43.67
CA ASP A 71 16.61 -30.29 44.40
C ASP A 71 16.29 -30.38 45.90
N ASN A 72 15.61 -31.47 46.29
CA ASN A 72 15.53 -31.94 47.68
C ASN A 72 15.69 -33.46 47.69
N LEU A 73 16.93 -33.93 47.55
CA LEU A 73 17.34 -35.28 47.93
C LEU A 73 18.59 -35.14 48.79
N TRP A 74 18.67 -35.92 49.87
CA TRP A 74 19.68 -35.98 50.95
C TRP A 74 19.35 -35.23 52.26
N THR A 75 18.34 -35.74 52.99
CA THR A 75 18.42 -35.98 54.45
C THR A 75 18.10 -37.43 54.72
#